data_AF-J0J9W6-F1
#
_entry.id   AF-J0J9W6-F1
#
_cell.length_a   1.000
_cell.length_b   1.000
_cell.length_c   1.000
_cell.angle_alpha   90.00
_cell.angle_beta   90.00
_cell.angle_gamma   90.00
#
_symmetry.space_group_name_H-M   'P 1'
#
loop_
_entity.id
_entity.type
_entity.pdbx_description
1 polymer ?
#
loop_
_entity_poly.entity_id
_entity_poly.type
_entity_poly.pdbx_seq_one_letter_code
_entity_poly.pdbx_strand_id
1 'polypeptide(L)'
;MKKYTIEFYNDIKNIIPTFTIEYAESILKKGVETYNCLDNLNDFESKVAMMIIKKYIALYNGYILNHTTSKLSDLDIEMIETVPQGGNWKHIRQETRQKSKRLQKIAQTGGRTTLYGRIDYNKPSYTITTCFNRPGNGTYVHPIHNRVISVREAARFQTFQDDYYFYGNKKEILNQVGNAVPVFLAYQIGKKIKDKIGCYKSVDLFCGAGGMTTGFKKAGIISLLGNDIDKSACITLKVNNPEINVLCGDITQQAIKNKISSIALEQGADIICGGPPCQGFSMAGFRADNDPRNQLFRDFIDVIKKVKPKIIVFENVEGLLSYQKGKIYKEIHQLFSELGYNTNGRVMFANEFGVSQKRRRVIIICARDDLNIMPSELFPQPITIEAKKQITAKDTIKDLEIIECSESAKYKSNNVNTATIDFLRNHLSYEDYIAKIQD
;
A
#
# COMPACT_ATOMS: atom_id res chain seq x y z
N MET A 1 -16.03 21.52 -8.51
CA MET A 1 -16.20 21.29 -9.96
C MET A 1 -14.94 21.67 -10.75
N LYS A 2 -14.43 22.91 -10.71
CA LYS A 2 -13.18 23.29 -11.43
C LYS A 2 -11.92 22.49 -11.04
N LYS A 3 -11.78 22.10 -9.75
CA LYS A 3 -10.64 21.31 -9.25
C LYS A 3 -10.42 20.02 -10.06
N TYR A 4 -11.43 19.16 -10.13
CA TYR A 4 -11.31 17.86 -10.79
C TYR A 4 -11.11 17.95 -12.30
N THR A 5 -11.60 19.01 -12.96
CA THR A 5 -11.28 19.26 -14.37
C THR A 5 -9.78 19.45 -14.57
N ILE A 6 -9.15 20.30 -13.75
CA ILE A 6 -7.72 20.60 -13.85
C ILE A 6 -6.88 19.38 -13.51
N GLU A 7 -7.21 18.68 -12.43
CA GLU A 7 -6.52 17.44 -12.03
C GLU A 7 -6.65 16.36 -13.10
N PHE A 8 -7.86 16.13 -13.64
CA PHE A 8 -8.09 15.18 -14.71
C PHE A 8 -7.26 15.51 -15.94
N TYR A 9 -7.29 16.76 -16.40
CA TYR A 9 -6.49 17.22 -17.54
C TYR A 9 -4.99 17.00 -17.31
N ASN A 10 -4.48 17.35 -16.13
CA ASN A 10 -3.07 17.19 -15.80
C ASN A 10 -2.63 15.73 -15.72
N ASP A 11 -3.51 14.84 -15.28
CA ASP A 11 -3.22 13.41 -15.20
C ASP A 11 -3.25 12.75 -16.58
N ILE A 12 -4.33 12.95 -17.34
CA ILE A 12 -4.54 12.27 -18.62
C ILE A 12 -3.54 12.70 -19.69
N LYS A 13 -3.03 13.95 -19.65
CA LYS A 13 -2.03 14.42 -20.62
C LYS A 13 -0.68 13.69 -20.53
N ASN A 14 -0.38 13.03 -19.40
CA ASN A 14 0.79 12.16 -19.30
C ASN A 14 0.67 10.88 -20.14
N ILE A 15 -0.56 10.53 -20.53
CA ILE A 15 -0.86 9.37 -21.37
C ILE A 15 -1.21 9.81 -22.79
N ILE A 16 -1.98 10.90 -22.92
CA ILE A 16 -2.46 11.45 -24.18
C ILE A 16 -2.02 12.92 -24.26
N PRO A 17 -0.80 13.24 -24.72
CA PRO A 17 -0.28 14.61 -24.71
C PRO A 17 -1.11 15.63 -25.51
N THR A 18 -1.88 15.16 -26.50
CA THR A 18 -2.79 15.96 -27.33
C THR A 18 -4.14 16.26 -26.66
N PHE A 19 -4.40 15.71 -25.47
CA PHE A 19 -5.64 15.91 -24.74
C PHE A 19 -5.76 17.36 -24.26
N THR A 20 -6.94 17.97 -24.38
CA THR A 20 -7.16 19.38 -24.02
C THR A 20 -8.06 19.51 -22.79
N ILE A 21 -8.04 20.69 -22.16
CA ILE A 21 -8.86 20.96 -20.98
C ILE A 21 -10.37 21.02 -21.32
N GLU A 22 -10.71 21.46 -22.54
CA GLU A 22 -12.08 21.48 -23.05
C GLU A 22 -12.63 20.05 -23.21
N TYR A 23 -11.81 19.13 -23.69
CA TYR A 23 -12.16 17.71 -23.69
C TYR A 23 -12.39 17.23 -22.27
N ALA A 24 -11.48 17.52 -21.33
CA ALA A 24 -11.64 17.14 -19.93
C ALA A 24 -12.99 17.59 -19.36
N GLU A 25 -13.37 18.86 -19.58
CA GLU A 25 -14.67 19.37 -19.16
C GLU A 25 -15.85 18.65 -19.80
N SER A 26 -15.77 18.38 -21.11
CA SER A 26 -16.83 17.69 -21.85
C SER A 26 -17.05 16.29 -21.30
N ILE A 27 -15.97 15.51 -21.09
CA ILE A 27 -16.02 14.16 -20.51
C ILE A 27 -16.73 14.17 -19.15
N LEU A 28 -16.33 15.09 -18.26
CA LEU A 28 -16.86 15.11 -16.90
C LEU A 28 -18.34 15.53 -16.86
N LYS A 29 -18.80 16.39 -17.79
CA LYS A 29 -20.18 16.88 -17.85
C LYS A 29 -21.13 15.93 -18.58
N LYS A 30 -20.70 15.37 -19.71
CA LYS A 30 -21.56 14.61 -20.63
C LYS A 30 -21.36 13.10 -20.54
N GLY A 31 -20.31 12.66 -19.84
CA GLY A 31 -19.89 11.27 -19.83
C GLY A 31 -19.06 10.89 -21.07
N VAL A 32 -18.86 9.60 -21.25
CA VAL A 32 -18.02 9.03 -22.31
C VAL A 32 -18.83 8.85 -23.58
N GLU A 33 -19.02 9.90 -24.37
CA GLU A 33 -19.46 9.75 -25.77
C GLU A 33 -18.23 9.47 -26.64
N THR A 34 -18.14 8.23 -27.13
CA THR A 34 -17.21 7.68 -28.16
C THR A 34 -15.95 8.49 -28.46
N TYR A 35 -14.80 8.07 -27.91
CA TYR A 35 -13.51 8.76 -28.12
C TYR A 35 -12.72 8.19 -29.29
N ASN A 36 -12.52 9.01 -30.32
CA ASN A 36 -11.46 8.85 -31.34
C ASN A 36 -10.08 9.37 -30.84
N CYS A 37 -9.88 9.53 -29.51
CA CYS A 37 -8.61 10.05 -28.96
C CYS A 37 -7.68 8.97 -28.38
N LEU A 38 -8.04 7.69 -28.52
CA LEU A 38 -7.21 6.55 -28.10
C LEU A 38 -6.41 5.96 -29.28
N ASP A 39 -6.60 6.50 -30.47
CA ASP A 39 -5.92 6.08 -31.68
C ASP A 39 -4.40 6.31 -31.44
N ASN A 40 -3.62 5.23 -31.43
CA ASN A 40 -2.17 5.16 -31.18
C ASN A 40 -1.69 4.78 -29.76
N LEU A 41 -2.57 4.44 -28.81
CA LEU A 41 -2.13 3.91 -27.50
C LEU A 41 -1.95 2.38 -27.55
N ASN A 42 -0.96 1.84 -26.83
CA ASN A 42 -0.88 0.39 -26.62
C ASN A 42 -1.97 -0.11 -25.64
N ASP A 43 -2.15 -1.42 -25.49
CA ASP A 43 -3.19 -2.01 -24.62
C ASP A 43 -3.08 -1.52 -23.16
N PHE A 44 -1.86 -1.42 -22.63
CA PHE A 44 -1.64 -0.97 -21.26
C PHE A 44 -2.01 0.51 -21.09
N GLU A 45 -1.54 1.38 -21.99
CA GLU A 45 -1.83 2.82 -21.99
C GLU A 45 -3.31 3.10 -22.21
N SER A 46 -3.94 2.42 -23.16
CA SER A 46 -5.39 2.50 -23.40
C SER A 46 -6.16 2.18 -22.13
N LYS A 47 -5.78 1.09 -21.44
CA LYS A 47 -6.42 0.69 -20.20
C LYS A 47 -6.24 1.71 -19.08
N VAL A 48 -5.03 2.26 -18.93
CA VAL A 48 -4.73 3.30 -17.96
C VAL A 48 -5.55 4.55 -18.25
N ALA A 49 -5.58 5.04 -19.49
CA ALA A 49 -6.35 6.21 -19.90
C ALA A 49 -7.85 6.06 -19.56
N MET A 50 -8.44 4.90 -19.91
CA MET A 50 -9.83 4.60 -19.57
C MET A 50 -10.07 4.62 -18.05
N MET A 51 -9.14 4.11 -17.25
CA MET A 51 -9.29 4.08 -15.79
C MET A 51 -9.07 5.45 -15.13
N ILE A 52 -8.20 6.30 -15.68
CA ILE A 52 -8.09 7.71 -15.29
C ILE A 52 -9.43 8.42 -15.56
N ILE A 53 -10.00 8.26 -16.76
CA ILE A 53 -11.32 8.82 -17.11
C ILE A 53 -12.38 8.35 -16.10
N LYS A 54 -12.47 7.05 -15.84
CA LYS A 54 -13.45 6.48 -14.90
C LYS A 54 -13.26 7.05 -13.48
N LYS A 55 -12.02 7.14 -13.00
CA LYS A 55 -11.67 7.72 -11.69
C LYS A 55 -12.19 9.15 -11.59
N TYR A 56 -11.88 10.01 -12.58
CA TYR A 56 -12.26 11.41 -12.52
C TYR A 56 -13.75 11.67 -12.74
N ILE A 57 -14.43 10.89 -13.57
CA ILE A 57 -15.91 10.91 -13.64
C ILE A 57 -16.51 10.61 -12.27
N ALA A 58 -15.97 9.60 -11.57
CA ALA A 58 -16.48 9.24 -10.25
C ALA A 58 -16.25 10.35 -9.21
N LEU A 59 -15.03 10.90 -9.16
CA LEU A 59 -14.70 12.03 -8.28
C LEU A 59 -15.54 13.28 -8.57
N TYR A 60 -15.73 13.61 -9.86
CA TYR A 60 -16.55 14.75 -10.28
C TYR A 60 -18.00 14.63 -9.82
N ASN A 61 -18.56 13.41 -9.85
CA ASN A 61 -19.92 13.12 -9.39
C ASN A 61 -20.04 12.95 -7.85
N GLY A 62 -18.93 13.11 -7.12
CA GLY A 62 -18.88 12.97 -5.66
C GLY A 62 -18.95 11.53 -5.16
N TYR A 63 -18.65 10.55 -6.03
CA TYR A 63 -18.60 9.14 -5.63
C TYR A 63 -17.34 8.82 -4.83
N ILE A 64 -17.46 7.89 -3.89
CA ILE A 64 -16.36 7.37 -3.09
C ILE A 64 -15.74 6.19 -3.83
N LEU A 65 -14.49 6.34 -4.24
CA LEU A 65 -13.78 5.33 -5.03
C LEU A 65 -13.61 4.03 -4.23
N ASN A 66 -13.97 2.89 -4.83
CA ASN A 66 -13.83 1.55 -4.27
C ASN A 66 -14.50 1.38 -2.88
N HIS A 67 -15.61 2.05 -2.57
CA HIS A 67 -16.36 1.82 -1.32
C HIS A 67 -17.29 0.60 -1.42
N THR A 68 -16.71 -0.56 -1.72
CA THR A 68 -17.46 -1.83 -1.83
C THR A 68 -16.97 -2.87 -0.84
N THR A 69 -17.88 -3.73 -0.40
CA THR A 69 -17.63 -4.83 0.54
C THR A 69 -18.05 -6.18 -0.05
N SER A 70 -17.67 -7.28 0.60
CA SER A 70 -18.08 -8.62 0.20
C SER A 70 -19.34 -9.05 0.93
N LYS A 71 -20.27 -9.67 0.19
CA LYS A 71 -21.44 -10.32 0.78
C LYS A 71 -20.98 -11.51 1.62
N LEU A 72 -21.50 -11.60 2.83
CA LEU A 72 -21.25 -12.70 3.76
C LEU A 72 -22.34 -13.77 3.63
N SER A 73 -22.00 -15.00 4.00
CA SER A 73 -23.00 -16.06 4.16
C SER A 73 -23.88 -15.80 5.40
N ASP A 74 -25.08 -16.37 5.44
CA ASP A 74 -25.96 -16.26 6.62
C ASP A 74 -25.27 -16.75 7.89
N LEU A 75 -24.48 -17.83 7.77
CA LEU A 75 -23.69 -18.36 8.87
C LEU A 75 -22.57 -17.40 9.30
N ASP A 76 -21.88 -16.74 8.37
CA ASP A 76 -20.87 -15.73 8.73
C ASP A 76 -21.51 -14.52 9.44
N ILE A 77 -22.72 -14.12 9.03
CA ILE A 77 -23.48 -13.04 9.68
C ILE A 77 -23.87 -13.47 11.11
N GLU A 78 -24.46 -14.66 11.26
CA GLU A 78 -24.81 -15.24 12.57
C GLU A 78 -23.58 -15.30 13.50
N MET A 79 -22.41 -15.66 12.96
CA MET A 79 -21.17 -15.71 13.71
C MET A 79 -20.76 -14.33 14.24
N ILE A 80 -20.78 -13.29 13.41
CA ILE A 80 -20.22 -11.98 13.79
C ILE A 80 -21.19 -11.10 14.56
N GLU A 81 -22.50 -11.34 14.46
CA GLU A 81 -23.56 -10.53 15.08
C GLU A 81 -23.36 -10.35 16.59
N THR A 82 -22.89 -11.39 17.27
CA THR A 82 -22.72 -11.41 18.73
C THR A 82 -21.34 -10.95 19.19
N VAL A 83 -20.41 -10.72 18.26
CA VAL A 83 -19.06 -10.27 18.57
C VAL A 83 -19.11 -8.76 18.88
N PRO A 84 -18.81 -8.30 20.11
CA PRO A 84 -18.79 -6.88 20.42
C PRO A 84 -17.56 -6.18 19.81
N GLN A 85 -17.51 -4.85 19.83
CA GLN A 85 -16.29 -4.12 19.42
C GLN A 85 -15.06 -4.59 20.21
N GLY A 86 -13.94 -4.83 19.52
CA GLY A 86 -12.74 -5.44 20.11
C GLY A 86 -12.86 -6.93 20.44
N GLY A 87 -14.05 -7.52 20.25
CA GLY A 87 -14.32 -8.94 20.38
C GLY A 87 -13.77 -9.76 19.22
N ASN A 88 -13.90 -11.08 19.35
CA ASN A 88 -13.41 -12.08 18.38
C ASN A 88 -14.20 -13.38 18.47
N TRP A 89 -13.70 -14.45 17.82
CA TRP A 89 -14.30 -15.79 17.79
C TRP A 89 -14.74 -16.36 19.14
N LYS A 90 -14.12 -15.94 20.27
CA LYS A 90 -14.50 -16.38 21.62
C LYS A 90 -15.89 -15.88 22.05
N HIS A 91 -16.37 -14.80 21.43
CA HIS A 91 -17.66 -14.17 21.73
C HIS A 91 -18.80 -14.73 20.88
N ILE A 92 -18.50 -15.61 19.92
CA ILE A 92 -19.52 -16.26 19.09
C ILE A 92 -20.33 -17.23 19.97
N ARG A 93 -21.66 -17.15 19.89
CA ARG A 93 -22.58 -18.08 20.59
C ARG A 93 -22.16 -19.53 20.38
N GLN A 94 -22.27 -20.33 21.45
CA GLN A 94 -21.86 -21.73 21.40
C GLN A 94 -22.62 -22.54 20.33
N GLU A 95 -23.93 -22.31 20.23
CA GLU A 95 -24.80 -22.92 19.22
C GLU A 95 -24.32 -22.61 17.80
N THR A 96 -24.00 -21.35 17.50
CA THR A 96 -23.44 -20.94 16.21
C THR A 96 -22.05 -21.53 15.96
N ARG A 97 -21.19 -21.63 16.99
CA ARG A 97 -19.87 -22.27 16.88
C ARG A 97 -19.98 -23.74 16.49
N GLN A 98 -20.98 -24.46 17.01
CA GLN A 98 -21.21 -25.87 16.71
C GLN A 98 -21.62 -26.09 15.24
N LYS A 99 -22.19 -25.10 14.55
CA LYS A 99 -22.50 -25.18 13.12
C LYS A 99 -21.25 -25.19 12.21
N SER A 100 -20.06 -24.88 12.73
CA SER A 100 -18.83 -24.78 11.94
C SER A 100 -17.69 -25.65 12.46
N LYS A 101 -17.32 -26.68 11.69
CA LYS A 101 -16.15 -27.54 11.97
C LYS A 101 -14.86 -26.72 12.16
N ARG A 102 -14.71 -25.62 11.41
CA ARG A 102 -13.56 -24.72 11.52
C ARG A 102 -13.52 -24.03 12.88
N LEU A 103 -14.65 -23.48 13.36
CA LEU A 103 -14.72 -22.81 14.67
C LEU A 103 -14.55 -23.79 15.83
N GLN A 104 -15.11 -25.01 15.72
CA GLN A 104 -14.87 -26.07 16.70
C GLN A 104 -13.37 -26.36 16.83
N LYS A 105 -12.66 -26.52 15.70
CA LYS A 105 -11.21 -26.72 15.69
C LYS A 105 -10.46 -25.54 16.30
N ILE A 106 -10.82 -24.30 15.96
CA ILE A 106 -10.23 -23.09 16.54
C ILE A 106 -10.40 -23.07 18.06
N ALA A 107 -11.58 -23.42 18.56
CA ALA A 107 -11.86 -23.46 19.99
C ALA A 107 -11.02 -24.51 20.72
N GLN A 108 -10.84 -25.69 20.13
CA GLN A 108 -10.02 -26.77 20.67
C GLN A 108 -8.53 -26.42 20.69
N THR A 109 -8.02 -25.78 19.64
CA THR A 109 -6.59 -25.45 19.52
C THR A 109 -6.20 -24.09 20.11
N GLY A 110 -7.15 -23.37 20.70
CA GLY A 110 -6.92 -22.04 21.29
C GLY A 110 -6.63 -20.94 20.27
N GLY A 111 -7.09 -21.08 19.02
CA GLY A 111 -6.65 -20.31 17.85
C GLY A 111 -6.62 -18.79 18.01
N ARG A 112 -5.90 -18.12 17.09
CA ARG A 112 -5.54 -16.69 17.19
C ARG A 112 -6.73 -15.81 17.57
N THR A 113 -6.56 -14.93 18.55
CA THR A 113 -7.59 -13.99 19.04
C THR A 113 -7.99 -12.94 18.00
N THR A 114 -7.29 -12.87 16.86
CA THR A 114 -7.66 -11.99 15.75
C THR A 114 -8.77 -12.56 14.86
N LEU A 115 -9.02 -13.87 14.87
CA LEU A 115 -10.01 -14.50 13.99
C LEU A 115 -11.45 -14.07 14.36
N TYR A 116 -12.29 -13.81 13.35
CA TYR A 116 -13.64 -13.26 13.52
C TYR A 116 -13.66 -11.99 14.37
N GLY A 117 -12.59 -11.20 14.30
CA GLY A 117 -12.44 -10.01 15.12
C GLY A 117 -13.31 -8.86 14.62
N ARG A 118 -13.95 -8.16 15.54
CA ARG A 118 -14.59 -6.87 15.29
C ARG A 118 -13.66 -5.74 15.68
N ILE A 119 -13.45 -4.81 14.76
CA ILE A 119 -12.58 -3.66 14.97
C ILE A 119 -13.10 -2.84 16.17
N ASP A 120 -12.18 -2.41 17.04
CA ASP A 120 -12.44 -1.54 18.18
C ASP A 120 -12.25 -0.10 17.74
N TYR A 121 -13.28 0.74 17.84
CA TYR A 121 -13.18 2.13 17.40
C TYR A 121 -12.13 2.94 18.15
N ASN A 122 -11.83 2.59 19.40
CA ASN A 122 -10.93 3.37 20.25
C ASN A 122 -9.45 2.94 20.10
N LYS A 123 -9.15 2.07 19.14
CA LYS A 123 -7.79 1.57 18.89
C LYS A 123 -7.45 1.63 17.40
N PRO A 124 -6.17 1.64 17.03
CA PRO A 124 -5.77 1.40 15.65
C PRO A 124 -6.26 0.03 15.18
N SER A 125 -6.58 -0.09 13.90
CA SER A 125 -6.99 -1.36 13.31
C SER A 125 -5.89 -2.42 13.40
N TYR A 126 -6.25 -3.70 13.40
CA TYR A 126 -5.25 -4.75 13.20
C TYR A 126 -4.71 -4.72 11.76
N THR A 127 -3.62 -5.44 11.51
CA THR A 127 -3.05 -5.55 10.17
C THR A 127 -4.11 -5.98 9.14
N ILE A 128 -4.29 -5.17 8.11
CA ILE A 128 -5.08 -5.51 6.92
C ILE A 128 -4.25 -6.46 6.05
N THR A 129 -4.82 -7.61 5.70
CA THR A 129 -4.18 -8.65 4.87
C THR A 129 -5.00 -8.92 3.62
N THR A 130 -4.48 -9.68 2.66
CA THR A 130 -5.11 -9.93 1.35
C THR A 130 -6.47 -10.65 1.37
N CYS A 131 -6.96 -11.06 2.55
CA CYS A 131 -8.22 -11.76 2.72
C CYS A 131 -9.18 -11.01 3.67
N PHE A 132 -9.13 -9.68 3.69
CA PHE A 132 -10.01 -8.86 4.55
C PHE A 132 -11.49 -8.93 4.16
N ASN A 133 -11.83 -9.65 3.10
CA ASN A 133 -13.20 -9.97 2.71
C ASN A 133 -13.85 -11.12 3.51
N ARG A 134 -13.12 -11.76 4.43
CA ARG A 134 -13.62 -12.91 5.21
C ARG A 134 -13.40 -12.69 6.71
N PRO A 135 -14.45 -12.74 7.56
CA PRO A 135 -14.28 -12.50 9.00
C PRO A 135 -13.38 -13.55 9.65
N GLY A 136 -13.40 -14.79 9.15
CA GLY A 136 -12.58 -15.87 9.69
C GLY A 136 -11.07 -15.76 9.47
N ASN A 137 -10.57 -14.69 8.82
CA ASN A 137 -9.15 -14.50 8.49
C ASN A 137 -8.46 -13.42 9.32
N GLY A 138 -9.19 -12.68 10.16
CA GLY A 138 -8.62 -11.61 10.98
C GLY A 138 -9.68 -10.68 11.55
N THR A 139 -9.25 -9.51 11.99
CA THR A 139 -10.12 -8.51 12.63
C THR A 139 -10.61 -7.54 11.57
N TYR A 140 -11.57 -8.01 10.76
CA TYR A 140 -12.08 -7.27 9.59
C TYR A 140 -13.57 -6.94 9.68
N VAL A 141 -14.25 -7.37 10.75
CA VAL A 141 -15.66 -7.02 10.96
C VAL A 141 -15.76 -5.55 11.32
N HIS A 142 -16.65 -4.83 10.62
CA HIS A 142 -16.88 -3.40 10.83
C HIS A 142 -17.28 -3.12 12.30
N PRO A 143 -16.84 -2.01 12.92
CA PRO A 143 -17.10 -1.73 14.34
C PRO A 143 -18.58 -1.74 14.74
N ILE A 144 -19.47 -1.29 13.86
CA ILE A 144 -20.91 -1.18 14.16
C ILE A 144 -21.77 -2.16 13.34
N HIS A 145 -21.35 -2.48 12.12
CA HIS A 145 -22.22 -3.16 11.15
C HIS A 145 -21.85 -4.64 11.05
N ASN A 146 -22.83 -5.50 10.79
CA ASN A 146 -22.62 -6.93 10.58
C ASN A 146 -22.14 -7.22 9.14
N ARG A 147 -21.03 -6.58 8.77
CA ARG A 147 -20.30 -6.78 7.51
C ARG A 147 -18.80 -6.73 7.76
N VAL A 148 -18.03 -7.20 6.79
CA VAL A 148 -16.60 -6.86 6.73
C VAL A 148 -16.40 -5.43 6.22
N ILE A 149 -15.25 -4.85 6.54
CA ILE A 149 -14.85 -3.53 6.05
C ILE A 149 -14.82 -3.47 4.52
N SER A 150 -15.09 -2.28 3.97
CA SER A 150 -14.98 -2.02 2.54
C SER A 150 -13.52 -1.91 2.09
N VAL A 151 -13.28 -1.97 0.77
CA VAL A 151 -11.94 -1.71 0.21
C VAL A 151 -11.47 -0.31 0.56
N ARG A 152 -12.33 0.72 0.48
CA ARG A 152 -11.99 2.09 0.87
C ARG A 152 -11.61 2.21 2.35
N GLU A 153 -12.39 1.60 3.25
CA GLU A 153 -12.08 1.57 4.69
C GLU A 153 -10.71 0.91 4.94
N ALA A 154 -10.45 -0.23 4.28
CA ALA A 154 -9.16 -0.93 4.34
C ALA A 154 -7.98 -0.09 3.81
N ALA A 155 -8.19 0.66 2.72
CA ALA A 155 -7.19 1.55 2.12
C ALA A 155 -6.87 2.74 3.04
N ARG A 156 -7.88 3.32 3.70
CA ARG A 156 -7.68 4.40 4.68
C ARG A 156 -6.85 3.96 5.89
N PHE A 157 -7.02 2.73 6.38
CA PHE A 157 -6.13 2.17 7.42
C PHE A 157 -4.67 2.04 6.97
N GLN A 158 -4.39 2.11 5.66
CA GLN A 158 -3.05 2.16 5.09
C GLN A 158 -2.67 3.55 4.58
N THR A 159 -3.43 4.57 4.99
CA THR A 159 -3.20 5.99 4.65
C THR A 159 -3.21 6.29 3.15
N PHE A 160 -3.86 5.45 2.35
CA PHE A 160 -4.22 5.84 0.98
C PHE A 160 -5.31 6.92 1.06
N GLN A 161 -5.09 8.04 0.36
CA GLN A 161 -6.06 9.11 0.26
C GLN A 161 -7.26 8.68 -0.61
N ASP A 162 -8.39 9.37 -0.46
CA ASP A 162 -9.69 8.94 -0.99
C ASP A 162 -9.81 9.03 -2.51
N ASP A 163 -8.91 9.78 -3.15
CA ASP A 163 -8.75 9.84 -4.60
C ASP A 163 -7.86 8.73 -5.16
N TYR A 164 -7.26 7.88 -4.32
CA TYR A 164 -6.47 6.74 -4.78
C TYR A 164 -7.37 5.61 -5.28
N TYR A 165 -7.36 5.32 -6.58
CA TYR A 165 -8.21 4.31 -7.23
C TYR A 165 -7.52 2.95 -7.32
N PHE A 166 -8.20 1.87 -6.93
CA PHE A 166 -7.71 0.50 -7.09
C PHE A 166 -8.40 -0.18 -8.29
N TYR A 167 -7.60 -0.63 -9.25
CA TYR A 167 -8.04 -1.36 -10.43
C TYR A 167 -7.86 -2.88 -10.26
N GLY A 168 -8.81 -3.66 -10.76
CA GLY A 168 -8.74 -5.12 -10.82
C GLY A 168 -10.05 -5.79 -10.43
N ASN A 169 -10.06 -7.11 -10.45
CA ASN A 169 -11.14 -7.88 -9.84
C ASN A 169 -11.04 -7.83 -8.30
N LYS A 170 -12.06 -8.36 -7.61
CA LYS A 170 -12.11 -8.33 -6.14
C LYS A 170 -10.83 -8.88 -5.50
N LYS A 171 -10.34 -10.04 -5.96
CA LYS A 171 -9.14 -10.67 -5.37
C LYS A 171 -7.89 -9.82 -5.58
N GLU A 172 -7.71 -9.28 -6.79
CA GLU A 172 -6.59 -8.40 -7.14
C GLU A 172 -6.56 -7.15 -6.25
N ILE A 173 -7.71 -6.48 -6.08
CA ILE A 173 -7.83 -5.30 -5.23
C ILE A 173 -7.51 -5.63 -3.76
N LEU A 174 -8.02 -6.76 -3.23
CA LEU A 174 -7.70 -7.20 -1.88
C LEU A 174 -6.20 -7.47 -1.71
N ASN A 175 -5.56 -8.11 -2.70
CA ASN A 175 -4.12 -8.37 -2.70
C ASN A 175 -3.31 -7.06 -2.68
N GLN A 176 -3.67 -6.13 -3.57
CA GLN A 176 -3.04 -4.82 -3.68
C GLN A 176 -3.07 -4.05 -2.36
N VAL A 177 -4.25 -3.92 -1.74
CA VAL A 177 -4.38 -3.26 -0.43
C VAL A 177 -3.64 -4.07 0.63
N GLY A 178 -3.88 -5.38 0.76
CA GLY A 178 -3.30 -6.20 1.83
C GLY A 178 -1.76 -6.24 1.85
N ASN A 179 -1.12 -6.18 0.68
CA ASN A 179 0.33 -6.25 0.53
C ASN A 179 1.03 -4.89 0.60
N ALA A 180 0.32 -3.77 0.43
CA ALA A 180 0.94 -2.46 0.36
C ALA A 180 1.73 -2.06 1.63
N VAL A 181 2.76 -1.25 1.43
CA VAL A 181 3.38 -0.46 2.50
C VAL A 181 2.48 0.74 2.77
N PRO A 182 2.10 1.07 4.02
CA PRO A 182 1.30 2.24 4.30
C PRO A 182 1.96 3.52 3.76
N VAL A 183 1.20 4.31 3.00
CA VAL A 183 1.72 5.48 2.27
C VAL A 183 2.41 6.47 3.21
N PHE A 184 1.83 6.73 4.37
CA PHE A 184 2.35 7.71 5.32
C PHE A 184 3.61 7.23 6.06
N LEU A 185 3.78 5.91 6.24
CA LEU A 185 5.03 5.33 6.74
C LEU A 185 6.13 5.47 5.69
N ALA A 186 5.83 5.15 4.43
CA ALA A 186 6.77 5.32 3.32
C ALA A 186 7.15 6.80 3.13
N TYR A 187 6.20 7.74 3.25
CA TYR A 187 6.47 9.17 3.23
C TYR A 187 7.49 9.58 4.30
N GLN A 188 7.34 9.15 5.54
CA GLN A 188 8.28 9.50 6.61
C GLN A 188 9.68 8.92 6.37
N ILE A 189 9.78 7.69 5.85
CA ILE A 189 11.07 7.09 5.47
C ILE A 189 11.71 7.90 4.34
N GLY A 190 10.97 8.15 3.26
CA GLY A 190 11.44 8.91 2.10
C GLY A 190 11.86 10.33 2.48
N LYS A 191 11.05 11.04 3.27
CA LYS A 191 11.35 12.39 3.76
C LYS A 191 12.62 12.41 4.58
N LYS A 192 12.79 11.45 5.51
CA LYS A 192 14.00 11.37 6.33
C LYS A 192 15.25 11.15 5.50
N ILE A 193 15.21 10.26 4.50
CA ILE A 193 16.32 10.00 3.59
C ILE A 193 16.64 11.27 2.78
N LYS A 194 15.61 11.88 2.17
CA LYS A 194 15.77 13.11 1.38
C LYS A 194 16.40 14.24 2.18
N ASP A 195 15.85 14.52 3.36
CA ASP A 195 16.29 15.65 4.19
C ASP A 195 17.70 15.42 4.77
N LYS A 196 18.11 14.18 5.00
CA LYS A 196 19.42 13.85 5.60
C LYS A 196 20.57 13.79 4.61
N ILE A 197 20.33 13.32 3.37
CA ILE A 197 21.41 13.07 2.40
C ILE A 197 21.10 13.54 0.97
N GLY A 198 19.98 14.24 0.74
CA GLY A 198 19.68 14.82 -0.57
C GLY A 198 19.51 13.77 -1.68
N CYS A 199 18.86 12.65 -1.38
CA CYS A 199 18.46 11.67 -2.39
C CYS A 199 17.07 12.02 -2.91
N TYR A 200 16.96 12.26 -4.21
CA TYR A 200 15.75 12.81 -4.84
C TYR A 200 15.15 11.88 -5.89
N LYS A 201 15.81 10.79 -6.26
CA LYS A 201 15.35 9.90 -7.33
C LYS A 201 15.29 8.45 -6.89
N SER A 202 14.16 7.77 -7.10
CA SER A 202 13.97 6.38 -6.70
C SER A 202 13.53 5.46 -7.83
N VAL A 203 13.94 4.20 -7.75
CA VAL A 203 13.38 3.06 -8.47
C VAL A 203 12.74 2.11 -7.46
N ASP A 204 11.47 1.75 -7.67
CA ASP A 204 10.70 0.85 -6.80
C ASP A 204 10.49 -0.50 -7.50
N LEU A 205 11.13 -1.54 -6.96
CA LEU A 205 11.03 -2.92 -7.44
C LEU A 205 10.00 -3.67 -6.60
N PHE A 206 9.17 -4.48 -7.25
CA PHE A 206 8.00 -5.11 -6.61
C PHE A 206 7.03 -4.05 -6.04
N CYS A 207 6.79 -2.99 -6.82
CA CYS A 207 6.13 -1.78 -6.35
C CYS A 207 4.65 -1.98 -5.97
N GLY A 208 4.04 -3.08 -6.43
CA GLY A 208 2.64 -3.41 -6.22
C GLY A 208 1.73 -2.25 -6.61
N ALA A 209 0.75 -1.95 -5.75
CA ALA A 209 -0.18 -0.84 -5.98
C ALA A 209 0.45 0.54 -5.71
N GLY A 210 1.74 0.62 -5.37
CA GLY A 210 2.46 1.89 -5.25
C GLY A 210 2.44 2.53 -3.87
N GLY A 211 2.25 1.77 -2.79
CA GLY A 211 2.25 2.33 -1.42
C GLY A 211 3.57 3.03 -1.07
N MET A 212 4.70 2.37 -1.35
CA MET A 212 6.03 2.92 -1.14
C MET A 212 6.35 4.04 -2.13
N THR A 213 6.15 3.79 -3.43
CA THR A 213 6.26 4.78 -4.52
C THR A 213 5.52 6.08 -4.19
N THR A 214 4.24 6.00 -3.81
CA THR A 214 3.40 7.17 -3.54
C THR A 214 3.88 7.92 -2.30
N GLY A 215 4.29 7.21 -1.25
CA GLY A 215 4.85 7.84 -0.05
C GLY A 215 6.13 8.63 -0.37
N PHE A 216 7.06 8.02 -1.13
CA PHE A 216 8.29 8.69 -1.54
C PHE A 216 8.01 9.90 -2.44
N LYS A 217 7.07 9.77 -3.40
CA LYS A 217 6.61 10.90 -4.22
C LYS A 217 6.08 12.05 -3.36
N LYS A 218 5.22 11.77 -2.37
CA LYS A 218 4.69 12.80 -1.45
C LYS A 218 5.80 13.43 -0.60
N ALA A 219 6.90 12.71 -0.36
CA ALA A 219 8.08 13.26 0.30
C ALA A 219 8.94 14.14 -0.62
N GLY A 220 8.58 14.28 -1.91
CA GLY A 220 9.33 15.05 -2.90
C GLY A 220 10.43 14.27 -3.60
N ILE A 221 10.39 12.93 -3.57
CA ILE A 221 11.30 12.06 -4.33
C ILE A 221 10.65 11.74 -5.68
N ILE A 222 11.39 11.96 -6.76
CA ILE A 222 10.99 11.64 -8.12
C ILE A 222 11.10 10.12 -8.33
N SER A 223 9.97 9.46 -8.61
CA SER A 223 9.97 8.05 -8.96
C SER A 223 10.31 7.87 -10.43
N LEU A 224 11.52 7.41 -10.72
CA LEU A 224 12.00 7.16 -12.08
C LEU A 224 11.31 5.95 -12.71
N LEU A 225 11.07 4.91 -11.93
CA LEU A 225 10.49 3.66 -12.38
C LEU A 225 9.83 2.89 -11.23
N GLY A 226 8.61 2.39 -11.46
CA GLY A 226 8.04 1.30 -10.69
C GLY A 226 8.02 0.01 -11.53
N ASN A 227 8.49 -1.11 -10.99
CA ASN A 227 8.42 -2.42 -11.65
C ASN A 227 7.61 -3.41 -10.80
N ASP A 228 6.66 -4.08 -11.44
CA ASP A 228 5.95 -5.23 -10.86
C ASP A 228 5.49 -6.19 -11.97
N ILE A 229 5.23 -7.45 -11.62
CA ILE A 229 4.69 -8.46 -12.54
C ILE A 229 3.16 -8.42 -12.58
N ASP A 230 2.51 -7.94 -11.52
CA ASP A 230 1.06 -7.85 -11.44
C ASP A 230 0.54 -6.68 -12.28
N LYS A 231 -0.06 -7.00 -13.43
CA LYS A 231 -0.65 -6.02 -14.35
C LYS A 231 -1.73 -5.15 -13.68
N SER A 232 -2.53 -5.72 -12.77
CA SER A 232 -3.58 -4.96 -12.07
C SER A 232 -2.98 -3.89 -11.15
N ALA A 233 -1.91 -4.25 -10.44
CA ALA A 233 -1.19 -3.36 -9.55
C ALA A 233 -0.42 -2.28 -10.32
N CYS A 234 0.22 -2.64 -11.44
CA CYS A 234 0.85 -1.69 -12.35
C CYS A 234 -0.13 -0.64 -12.90
N ILE A 235 -1.33 -1.07 -13.33
CA ILE A 235 -2.39 -0.16 -13.77
C ILE A 235 -2.83 0.74 -12.61
N THR A 236 -3.04 0.19 -11.41
CA THR A 236 -3.37 0.98 -10.21
C THR A 236 -2.31 2.06 -9.94
N LEU A 237 -1.02 1.72 -9.93
CA LEU A 237 0.04 2.70 -9.69
C LEU A 237 0.01 3.81 -10.75
N LYS A 238 -0.09 3.44 -12.05
CA LYS A 238 -0.07 4.39 -13.16
C LYS A 238 -1.33 5.26 -13.23
N VAL A 239 -2.52 4.76 -12.87
CA VAL A 239 -3.76 5.56 -12.80
C VAL A 239 -3.69 6.63 -11.71
N ASN A 240 -2.98 6.36 -10.61
CA ASN A 240 -2.85 7.32 -9.52
C ASN A 240 -1.62 8.22 -9.61
N ASN A 241 -0.65 7.83 -10.43
CA ASN A 241 0.57 8.58 -10.69
C ASN A 241 0.93 8.50 -12.18
N PRO A 242 0.15 9.16 -13.06
CA PRO A 242 0.28 9.01 -14.51
C PRO A 242 1.63 9.46 -15.06
N GLU A 243 2.33 10.34 -14.35
CA GLU A 243 3.67 10.80 -14.71
C GLU A 243 4.78 9.76 -14.43
N ILE A 244 4.54 8.79 -13.55
CA ILE A 244 5.54 7.78 -13.18
C ILE A 244 5.67 6.75 -14.30
N ASN A 245 6.89 6.42 -14.71
CA ASN A 245 7.11 5.29 -15.61
C ASN A 245 6.87 3.96 -14.87
N VAL A 246 6.03 3.09 -15.44
CA VAL A 246 5.69 1.78 -14.84
C VAL A 246 6.05 0.69 -15.83
N LEU A 247 6.97 -0.19 -15.43
CA LEU A 247 7.36 -1.36 -16.20
C LEU A 247 6.65 -2.59 -15.64
N CYS A 248 5.51 -2.93 -16.24
CA CYS A 248 4.82 -4.18 -15.98
C CYS A 248 5.61 -5.33 -16.61
N GLY A 249 6.32 -6.11 -15.80
CA GLY A 249 7.18 -7.18 -16.28
C GLY A 249 7.87 -7.95 -15.18
N ASP A 250 8.16 -9.22 -15.46
CA ASP A 250 8.84 -10.13 -14.56
C ASP A 250 10.33 -9.79 -14.47
N ILE A 251 10.78 -9.38 -13.28
CA ILE A 251 12.18 -9.04 -13.00
C ILE A 251 13.14 -10.23 -13.18
N THR A 252 12.66 -11.47 -13.22
CA THR A 252 13.54 -12.62 -13.51
C THR A 252 14.03 -12.63 -14.96
N GLN A 253 13.36 -11.91 -15.85
CA GLN A 253 13.69 -11.84 -17.27
C GLN A 253 14.82 -10.84 -17.52
N GLN A 254 15.89 -11.29 -18.20
CA GLN A 254 17.08 -10.46 -18.43
C GLN A 254 16.76 -9.14 -19.17
N ALA A 255 15.83 -9.17 -20.12
CA ALA A 255 15.39 -7.97 -20.84
C ALA A 255 14.76 -6.93 -19.90
N ILE A 256 13.96 -7.37 -18.94
CA ILE A 256 13.34 -6.51 -17.93
C ILE A 256 14.40 -5.95 -16.98
N LYS A 257 15.29 -6.80 -16.43
CA LYS A 257 16.41 -6.33 -15.59
C LYS A 257 17.30 -5.31 -16.28
N ASN A 258 17.61 -5.53 -17.56
CA ASN A 258 18.42 -4.62 -18.35
C ASN A 258 17.72 -3.26 -18.51
N LYS A 259 16.43 -3.25 -18.81
CA LYS A 259 15.63 -2.02 -18.93
C LYS A 259 15.56 -1.25 -17.61
N ILE A 260 15.32 -1.95 -16.49
CA ILE A 260 15.34 -1.36 -15.14
C ILE A 260 16.69 -0.69 -14.87
N SER A 261 17.78 -1.43 -15.10
CA SER A 261 19.13 -0.95 -14.79
C SER A 261 19.56 0.20 -15.69
N SER A 262 19.21 0.18 -16.98
CA SER A 262 19.52 1.27 -17.92
C SER A 262 18.81 2.56 -17.52
N ILE A 263 17.49 2.52 -17.24
CA ILE A 263 16.75 3.69 -16.75
C ILE A 263 17.36 4.23 -15.45
N ALA A 264 17.68 3.35 -14.51
CA ALA A 264 18.26 3.75 -13.23
C ALA A 264 19.64 4.41 -13.38
N LEU A 265 20.49 3.90 -14.27
CA LEU A 265 21.82 4.45 -14.54
C LEU A 265 21.75 5.77 -15.32
N GLU A 266 20.99 5.81 -16.41
CA GLU A 266 20.88 6.97 -17.31
C GLU A 266 20.25 8.18 -16.61
N GLN A 267 19.26 7.94 -15.75
CA GLN A 267 18.56 9.01 -15.04
C GLN A 267 19.13 9.29 -13.64
N GLY A 268 20.11 8.49 -13.20
CA GLY A 268 20.83 8.66 -11.93
C GLY A 268 19.96 8.38 -10.70
N ALA A 269 19.54 7.12 -10.52
CA ALA A 269 18.80 6.69 -9.35
C ALA A 269 19.63 6.82 -8.06
N ASP A 270 19.14 7.59 -7.10
CA ASP A 270 19.75 7.68 -5.76
C ASP A 270 19.33 6.50 -4.88
N ILE A 271 18.07 6.06 -5.02
CA ILE A 271 17.44 5.06 -4.15
C ILE A 271 16.95 3.89 -5.00
N ILE A 272 17.24 2.67 -4.58
CA ILE A 272 16.47 1.48 -4.98
C ILE A 272 15.70 0.99 -3.76
N CYS A 273 14.39 0.91 -3.90
CA CYS A 273 13.53 0.33 -2.87
C CYS A 273 12.79 -0.89 -3.40
N GLY A 274 12.38 -1.79 -2.50
CA GLY A 274 11.57 -2.93 -2.87
C GLY A 274 11.36 -3.94 -1.75
N GLY A 275 10.31 -4.75 -1.89
CA GLY A 275 9.97 -5.83 -0.97
C GLY A 275 9.87 -7.17 -1.71
N PRO A 276 10.99 -7.79 -2.13
CA PRO A 276 10.96 -9.06 -2.84
C PRO A 276 10.25 -10.13 -1.99
N PRO A 277 9.37 -10.95 -2.58
CA PRO A 277 8.73 -12.05 -1.88
C PRO A 277 9.77 -12.99 -1.26
N CYS A 278 9.56 -13.28 0.02
CA CYS A 278 10.49 -14.06 0.85
C CYS A 278 10.03 -15.51 1.07
N GLN A 279 8.97 -15.93 0.38
CA GLN A 279 8.35 -17.23 0.51
C GLN A 279 9.16 -18.28 -0.27
N GLY A 280 10.29 -18.69 0.31
CA GLY A 280 11.18 -19.63 -0.37
C GLY A 280 12.58 -19.75 0.22
N PHE A 281 13.00 -18.84 1.11
CA PHE A 281 14.37 -18.79 1.57
C PHE A 281 14.88 -20.13 2.11
N SER A 282 15.95 -20.67 1.52
CA SER A 282 16.64 -21.86 2.05
C SER A 282 18.07 -21.50 2.43
N MET A 283 18.55 -22.03 3.57
CA MET A 283 19.90 -21.78 4.11
C MET A 283 21.05 -22.18 3.16
N ALA A 284 20.81 -23.13 2.25
CA ALA A 284 21.78 -23.60 1.26
C ALA A 284 21.70 -22.82 -0.06
N GLY A 285 20.55 -22.20 -0.34
CA GLY A 285 20.27 -21.55 -1.61
C GLY A 285 21.05 -20.27 -1.84
N PHE A 286 21.34 -19.46 -0.82
CA PHE A 286 22.03 -18.16 -1.03
C PHE A 286 23.41 -18.28 -1.68
N ARG A 287 24.13 -19.39 -1.42
CA ARG A 287 25.45 -19.70 -1.99
C ARG A 287 25.41 -20.76 -3.10
N ALA A 288 24.24 -21.33 -3.39
CA ALA A 288 24.05 -22.24 -4.51
C ALA A 288 23.48 -21.44 -5.69
N ASP A 289 24.14 -21.51 -6.84
CA ASP A 289 23.86 -20.66 -8.01
C ASP A 289 22.44 -20.84 -8.59
N ASN A 290 21.71 -21.92 -8.25
CA ASN A 290 20.47 -22.32 -8.95
C ASN A 290 19.26 -22.68 -8.06
N ASP A 291 19.13 -22.19 -6.81
CA ASP A 291 17.88 -22.42 -6.05
C ASP A 291 16.76 -21.47 -6.54
N PRO A 292 15.70 -21.98 -7.23
CA PRO A 292 14.64 -21.15 -7.79
C PRO A 292 13.82 -20.43 -6.72
N ARG A 293 13.87 -20.89 -5.46
CA ARG A 293 13.13 -20.29 -4.35
C ARG A 293 13.67 -18.94 -3.90
N ASN A 294 14.91 -18.61 -4.27
CA ASN A 294 15.58 -17.34 -3.94
C ASN A 294 15.70 -16.39 -5.13
N GLN A 295 15.15 -16.76 -6.28
CA GLN A 295 15.39 -16.08 -7.56
C GLN A 295 15.11 -14.58 -7.48
N LEU A 296 13.93 -14.18 -6.99
CA LEU A 296 13.51 -12.78 -6.91
C LEU A 296 14.43 -11.90 -6.05
N PHE A 297 14.99 -12.45 -4.96
CA PHE A 297 15.97 -11.71 -4.16
C PHE A 297 17.30 -11.57 -4.90
N ARG A 298 17.75 -12.59 -5.63
CA ARG A 298 18.96 -12.48 -6.47
C ARG A 298 18.78 -11.44 -7.57
N ASP A 299 17.62 -11.43 -8.23
CA ASP A 299 17.33 -10.43 -9.26
C ASP A 299 17.30 -9.01 -8.69
N PHE A 300 16.79 -8.83 -7.47
CA PHE A 300 16.89 -7.57 -6.74
C PHE A 300 18.36 -7.16 -6.50
N ILE A 301 19.19 -8.11 -6.05
CA ILE A 301 20.64 -7.91 -5.85
C ILE A 301 21.38 -7.63 -7.16
N ASP A 302 21.03 -8.29 -8.26
CA ASP A 302 21.64 -8.08 -9.58
C ASP A 302 21.44 -6.63 -10.06
N VAL A 303 20.24 -6.10 -9.89
CA VAL A 303 19.95 -4.70 -10.21
C VAL A 303 20.80 -3.78 -9.31
N ILE A 304 20.89 -4.07 -8.01
CA ILE A 304 21.71 -3.27 -7.07
C ILE A 304 23.20 -3.32 -7.44
N LYS A 305 23.75 -4.49 -7.79
CA LYS A 305 25.14 -4.65 -8.23
C LYS A 305 25.46 -3.80 -9.45
N LYS A 306 24.51 -3.71 -10.38
CA LYS A 306 24.67 -2.97 -11.64
C LYS A 306 24.50 -1.47 -11.46
N VAL A 307 23.50 -1.05 -10.69
CA VAL A 307 23.14 0.38 -10.51
C VAL A 307 23.98 1.06 -9.42
N LYS A 308 24.33 0.32 -8.37
CA LYS A 308 25.02 0.82 -7.17
C LYS A 308 24.40 2.11 -6.60
N PRO A 309 23.10 2.12 -6.25
CA PRO A 309 22.43 3.31 -5.73
C PRO A 309 23.11 3.84 -4.45
N LYS A 310 22.85 5.09 -4.09
CA LYS A 310 23.34 5.65 -2.82
C LYS A 310 22.69 4.93 -1.63
N ILE A 311 21.37 4.72 -1.72
CA ILE A 311 20.56 4.14 -0.65
C ILE A 311 19.77 2.94 -1.18
N ILE A 312 19.66 1.89 -0.36
CA ILE A 312 18.73 0.78 -0.57
C ILE A 312 17.70 0.81 0.56
N VAL A 313 16.41 0.68 0.22
CA VAL A 313 15.34 0.51 1.19
C VAL A 313 14.67 -0.83 0.93
N PHE A 314 15.01 -1.82 1.75
CA PHE A 314 14.46 -3.17 1.67
C PHE A 314 13.32 -3.32 2.69
N GLU A 315 12.14 -3.70 2.22
CA GLU A 315 10.96 -3.93 3.06
C GLU A 315 10.61 -5.43 3.15
N ASN A 316 10.16 -5.86 4.33
CA ASN A 316 9.55 -7.18 4.47
C ASN A 316 8.61 -7.35 5.66
N VAL A 317 7.92 -8.50 5.68
CA VAL A 317 7.10 -8.92 6.82
C VAL A 317 7.97 -9.32 8.02
N GLU A 318 7.43 -9.14 9.22
CA GLU A 318 8.12 -9.46 10.49
C GLU A 318 8.63 -10.90 10.57
N GLY A 319 7.94 -11.84 9.93
CA GLY A 319 8.33 -13.25 9.88
C GLY A 319 9.78 -13.48 9.46
N LEU A 320 10.35 -12.56 8.66
CA LEU A 320 11.76 -12.57 8.24
C LEU A 320 12.74 -12.72 9.41
N LEU A 321 12.48 -12.08 10.56
CA LEU A 321 13.37 -12.09 11.72
C LEU A 321 13.47 -13.46 12.38
N SER A 322 12.39 -14.23 12.33
CA SER A 322 12.31 -15.56 12.93
C SER A 322 12.65 -16.68 11.95
N TYR A 323 12.62 -16.37 10.66
CA TYR A 323 12.77 -17.34 9.59
C TYR A 323 14.14 -18.01 9.64
N GLN A 324 14.16 -19.36 9.65
CA GLN A 324 15.37 -20.16 9.85
C GLN A 324 16.22 -19.70 11.05
N LYS A 325 15.55 -19.44 12.19
CA LYS A 325 16.18 -18.98 13.43
C LYS A 325 16.95 -17.65 13.24
N GLY A 326 16.46 -16.78 12.36
CA GLY A 326 17.03 -15.46 12.07
C GLY A 326 18.26 -15.46 11.17
N LYS A 327 18.62 -16.61 10.59
CA LYS A 327 19.79 -16.71 9.70
C LYS A 327 19.64 -15.84 8.44
N ILE A 328 18.46 -15.86 7.82
CA ILE A 328 18.21 -15.10 6.58
C ILE A 328 18.38 -13.61 6.78
N TYR A 329 17.89 -13.07 7.90
CA TYR A 329 18.08 -11.66 8.22
C TYR A 329 19.58 -11.29 8.27
N LYS A 330 20.40 -12.12 8.94
CA LYS A 330 21.87 -11.93 9.00
C LYS A 330 22.53 -12.04 7.62
N GLU A 331 22.10 -12.99 6.79
CA GLU A 331 22.62 -13.17 5.43
C GLU A 331 22.30 -11.97 4.53
N ILE A 332 21.11 -11.39 4.63
CA ILE A 332 20.75 -10.16 3.90
C ILE A 332 21.69 -9.01 4.27
N HIS A 333 21.95 -8.81 5.56
CA HIS A 333 22.90 -7.80 6.05
C HIS A 333 24.32 -8.06 5.53
N GLN A 334 24.79 -9.31 5.58
CA GLN A 334 26.10 -9.70 5.07
C GLN A 334 26.23 -9.43 3.57
N LEU A 335 25.23 -9.82 2.77
CA LEU A 335 25.24 -9.64 1.32
C LEU A 335 25.30 -8.15 0.93
N PHE A 336 24.51 -7.29 1.58
CA PHE A 336 24.62 -5.85 1.32
C PHE A 336 25.97 -5.27 1.75
N SER A 337 26.54 -5.76 2.85
CA SER A 337 27.88 -5.34 3.31
C SER A 337 28.96 -5.75 2.30
N GLU A 338 28.90 -6.96 1.76
CA GLU A 338 29.78 -7.46 0.69
C GLU A 338 29.65 -6.65 -0.62
N LEU A 339 28.52 -5.98 -0.83
CA LEU A 339 28.28 -5.08 -1.96
C LEU A 339 28.78 -3.64 -1.74
N GLY A 340 29.39 -3.35 -0.59
CA GLY A 340 29.89 -2.02 -0.23
C GLY A 340 28.83 -1.10 0.37
N TYR A 341 27.97 -1.64 1.24
CA TYR A 341 26.97 -0.87 1.97
C TYR A 341 27.00 -1.13 3.48
N ASN A 342 27.00 -0.05 4.25
CA ASN A 342 26.60 -0.08 5.65
C ASN A 342 25.10 -0.37 5.75
N THR A 343 24.70 -1.15 6.74
CA THR A 343 23.29 -1.59 6.87
C THR A 343 22.72 -1.39 8.28
N ASN A 344 21.44 -1.04 8.38
CA ASN A 344 20.69 -1.04 9.63
C ASN A 344 19.25 -1.49 9.38
N GLY A 345 18.77 -2.45 10.18
CA GLY A 345 17.41 -2.99 10.08
C GLY A 345 16.61 -2.75 11.35
N ARG A 346 15.33 -2.42 11.20
CA ARG A 346 14.39 -2.16 12.31
C ARG A 346 13.03 -2.76 12.03
N VAL A 347 12.33 -3.20 13.10
CA VAL A 347 10.88 -3.41 13.03
C VAL A 347 10.20 -2.08 13.26
N MET A 348 9.52 -1.57 12.24
CA MET A 348 8.70 -0.37 12.32
C MET A 348 7.24 -0.73 12.52
N PHE A 349 6.60 -0.09 13.49
CA PHE A 349 5.19 -0.24 13.81
C PHE A 349 4.44 0.94 13.21
N ALA A 350 3.67 0.72 12.14
CA ALA A 350 3.02 1.83 11.42
C ALA A 350 2.17 2.74 12.32
N ASN A 351 1.55 2.19 13.36
CA ASN A 351 0.79 2.94 14.37
C ASN A 351 1.61 3.89 15.25
N GLU A 352 2.93 3.77 15.28
CA GLU A 352 3.82 4.75 15.93
C GLU A 352 4.16 5.92 14.99
N PHE A 353 3.80 5.81 13.71
CA PHE A 353 4.09 6.77 12.64
C PHE A 353 2.81 7.38 12.06
N GLY A 354 1.73 7.51 12.84
CA GLY A 354 0.50 8.21 12.41
C GLY A 354 -0.42 7.42 11.47
N VAL A 355 -0.19 6.11 11.32
CA VAL A 355 -1.06 5.19 10.55
C VAL A 355 -2.04 4.50 11.50
N SER A 356 -3.34 4.47 11.19
CA SER A 356 -4.37 3.80 12.02
C SER A 356 -4.36 2.26 11.88
N GLN A 357 -3.19 1.65 11.99
CA GLN A 357 -3.01 0.21 11.84
C GLN A 357 -1.80 -0.33 12.59
N LYS A 358 -2.03 -1.38 13.38
CA LYS A 358 -0.99 -2.20 14.02
C LYS A 358 -0.33 -3.10 13.00
N ARG A 359 0.45 -2.50 12.09
CA ARG A 359 1.20 -3.19 11.03
C ARG A 359 2.69 -3.10 11.31
N ARG A 360 3.32 -4.26 11.44
CA ARG A 360 4.76 -4.39 11.66
C ARG A 360 5.47 -4.71 10.35
N ARG A 361 6.58 -4.02 10.08
CA ARG A 361 7.44 -4.25 8.92
C ARG A 361 8.89 -4.20 9.31
N VAL A 362 9.67 -5.12 8.76
CA VAL A 362 11.13 -5.06 8.82
C VAL A 362 11.56 -4.13 7.69
N ILE A 363 12.18 -3.03 8.05
CA ILE A 363 12.79 -2.09 7.10
C ILE A 363 14.29 -2.17 7.30
N ILE A 364 15.03 -2.49 6.25
CA ILE A 364 16.49 -2.45 6.21
C ILE A 364 16.88 -1.29 5.31
N ILE A 365 17.56 -0.29 5.87
CA ILE A 365 18.17 0.80 5.12
C ILE A 365 19.66 0.48 4.97
N CYS A 366 20.14 0.53 3.73
CA CYS A 366 21.55 0.38 3.42
C CYS A 366 22.06 1.68 2.80
N ALA A 367 23.24 2.14 3.21
CA ALA A 367 23.89 3.32 2.64
C ALA A 367 25.26 2.91 2.09
N ARG A 368 25.55 3.33 0.87
CA ARG A 368 26.81 3.02 0.19
C ARG A 368 28.00 3.56 0.99
N ASP A 369 29.07 2.78 1.09
CA ASP A 369 30.17 3.04 2.04
C ASP A 369 30.86 4.40 1.84
N ASP A 370 30.94 4.87 0.60
CA ASP A 370 31.54 6.15 0.23
C ASP A 370 30.78 7.37 0.77
N LEU A 371 29.54 7.21 1.21
CA LEU A 371 28.70 8.29 1.73
C LEU A 371 29.02 8.65 3.19
N ASN A 372 29.79 7.82 3.91
CA ASN A 372 30.15 8.03 5.32
C ASN A 372 28.96 8.37 6.23
N ILE A 373 27.78 7.79 5.95
CA ILE A 373 26.56 7.98 6.74
C ILE A 373 26.16 6.67 7.41
N MET A 374 25.78 6.74 8.69
CA MET A 374 25.24 5.58 9.37
C MET A 374 23.77 5.38 8.98
N PRO A 375 23.37 4.21 8.45
CA PRO A 375 21.97 3.99 8.03
C PRO A 375 20.95 4.12 9.16
N SER A 376 21.41 4.00 10.42
CA SER A 376 20.61 4.25 11.62
C SER A 376 20.11 5.71 11.71
N GLU A 377 20.82 6.66 11.10
CA GLU A 377 20.43 8.07 11.02
C GLU A 377 19.37 8.36 9.95
N LEU A 378 19.12 7.41 9.04
CA LEU A 378 18.16 7.52 7.94
C LEU A 378 16.75 7.05 8.32
N PHE A 379 16.56 6.52 9.52
CA PHE A 379 15.24 6.16 10.03
C PHE A 379 14.50 7.39 10.59
N PRO A 380 13.20 7.58 10.27
CA PRO A 380 12.39 8.61 10.90
C PRO A 380 12.17 8.28 12.39
N GLN A 381 11.90 9.32 13.17
CA GLN A 381 11.48 9.15 14.57
C GLN A 381 9.97 8.88 14.63
N PRO A 382 9.50 8.03 15.57
CA PRO A 382 8.07 7.81 15.75
C PRO A 382 7.40 9.10 16.26
N ILE A 383 6.18 9.37 15.78
CA ILE A 383 5.42 10.59 16.09
C ILE A 383 4.17 10.33 16.94
N THR A 384 3.77 9.07 17.09
CA THR A 384 2.54 8.64 17.81
C THR A 384 2.80 7.39 18.67
N ILE A 385 3.96 7.35 19.35
CA ILE A 385 4.37 6.18 20.14
C ILE A 385 3.44 5.92 21.33
N GLU A 386 2.96 6.99 21.98
CA GLU A 386 2.05 6.90 23.12
C GLU A 386 0.68 6.38 22.67
N ALA A 387 0.17 5.32 23.31
CA ALA A 387 -1.09 4.68 22.92
C ALA A 387 -2.29 5.65 22.81
N LYS A 388 -2.33 6.70 23.65
CA LYS A 388 -3.37 7.74 23.63
C LYS A 388 -3.30 8.69 22.43
N LYS A 389 -2.14 8.80 21.77
CA LYS A 389 -1.90 9.61 20.57
C LYS A 389 -2.03 8.80 19.28
N GLN A 390 -2.22 7.48 19.37
CA GLN A 390 -2.36 6.64 18.19
C GLN A 390 -3.69 6.90 17.51
N ILE A 391 -3.63 7.08 16.19
CA ILE A 391 -4.82 7.30 15.36
C ILE A 391 -5.73 6.08 15.45
N THR A 392 -6.98 6.30 15.83
CA THR A 392 -7.91 5.22 16.09
C THR A 392 -8.69 4.84 14.84
N ALA A 393 -9.37 3.69 14.88
CA ALA A 393 -10.25 3.31 13.77
C ALA A 393 -11.41 4.29 13.60
N LYS A 394 -11.88 4.89 14.70
CA LYS A 394 -12.92 5.93 14.67
C LYS A 394 -12.46 7.15 13.89
N ASP A 395 -11.24 7.61 14.13
CA ASP A 395 -10.68 8.78 13.42
C ASP A 395 -10.50 8.54 11.93
N THR A 396 -10.51 7.28 11.48
CA THR A 396 -10.19 6.87 10.11
C THR A 396 -11.42 6.59 9.26
N ILE A 397 -12.48 5.98 9.83
CA ILE A 397 -13.62 5.49 9.03
C ILE A 397 -15.00 5.90 9.57
N LYS A 398 -15.09 6.74 10.61
CA LYS A 398 -16.39 7.11 11.20
C LYS A 398 -17.30 7.87 10.22
N ASP A 399 -16.75 8.71 9.35
CA ASP A 399 -17.51 9.42 8.31
C ASP A 399 -18.09 8.47 7.25
N LEU A 400 -17.50 7.28 7.07
CA LEU A 400 -18.00 6.24 6.15
C LEU A 400 -19.05 5.32 6.78
N GLU A 401 -19.19 5.31 8.11
CA GLU A 401 -20.08 4.40 8.85
C GLU A 401 -21.52 4.43 8.33
N ILE A 402 -22.04 5.62 8.05
CA ILE A 402 -23.44 5.83 7.63
C ILE A 402 -23.65 5.73 6.11
N ILE A 403 -22.59 5.39 5.38
CA ILE A 403 -22.58 5.34 3.92
C ILE A 403 -22.65 3.87 3.50
N GLU A 404 -23.71 3.53 2.77
CA GLU A 404 -23.87 2.20 2.20
C GLU A 404 -22.70 1.89 1.26
N CYS A 405 -22.17 0.67 1.36
CA CYS A 405 -21.09 0.22 0.49
C CYS A 405 -21.63 -0.11 -0.90
N SER A 406 -21.39 0.77 -1.87
CA SER A 406 -21.71 0.56 -3.28
C SER A 406 -20.74 1.33 -4.17
N GLU A 407 -20.73 1.00 -5.47
CA GLU A 407 -19.97 1.75 -6.48
C GLU A 407 -20.51 3.18 -6.69
N SER A 408 -21.75 3.44 -6.27
CA SER A 408 -22.41 4.75 -6.34
C SER A 408 -22.43 5.50 -5.01
N ALA A 409 -21.71 5.00 -4.00
CA ALA A 409 -21.63 5.61 -2.67
C ALA A 409 -21.15 7.05 -2.77
N LYS A 410 -21.81 7.98 -2.06
CA LYS A 410 -21.42 9.39 -1.96
C LYS A 410 -21.27 9.81 -0.51
N TYR A 411 -20.38 10.76 -0.26
CA TYR A 411 -20.29 11.42 1.04
C TYR A 411 -21.64 12.07 1.38
N LYS A 412 -22.15 11.80 2.57
CA LYS A 412 -23.25 12.56 3.15
C LYS A 412 -22.71 13.85 3.74
N SER A 413 -23.54 14.90 3.79
CA SER A 413 -23.23 16.17 4.45
C SER A 413 -23.19 15.98 5.98
N ASN A 414 -22.19 15.26 6.48
CA ASN A 414 -21.98 15.05 7.90
C ASN A 414 -20.67 15.71 8.34
N ASN A 415 -20.75 16.46 9.44
CA ASN A 415 -19.70 17.30 10.02
C ASN A 415 -18.63 16.51 10.80
N VAL A 416 -18.24 15.32 10.36
CA VAL A 416 -17.13 14.60 10.99
C VAL A 416 -15.83 15.06 10.34
N ASN A 417 -15.28 16.17 10.85
CA ASN A 417 -14.00 16.71 10.41
C ASN A 417 -12.96 16.49 11.51
N THR A 418 -12.15 15.46 11.36
CA THR A 418 -10.92 15.24 12.15
C THR A 418 -9.72 15.52 11.26
N ALA A 419 -8.57 15.80 11.85
CA ALA A 419 -7.33 15.96 11.08
C ALA A 419 -7.04 14.74 10.19
N THR A 420 -7.32 13.53 10.67
CA THR A 420 -7.17 12.30 9.89
C THR A 420 -8.13 12.23 8.70
N ILE A 421 -9.42 12.56 8.89
CA ILE A 421 -10.39 12.55 7.78
C ILE A 421 -10.05 13.63 6.76
N ASP A 422 -9.68 14.83 7.20
CA ASP A 422 -9.28 15.91 6.31
C ASP A 422 -8.01 15.54 5.52
N PHE A 423 -7.03 14.89 6.15
CA PHE A 423 -5.86 14.36 5.45
C PHE A 423 -6.22 13.29 4.41
N LEU A 424 -7.05 12.31 4.79
CA LEU A 424 -7.49 11.23 3.89
C LEU A 424 -8.31 11.77 2.70
N ARG A 425 -9.04 12.87 2.89
CA ARG A 425 -9.84 13.54 1.85
C ARG A 425 -9.06 14.58 1.04
N ASN A 426 -7.74 14.66 1.18
CA ASN A 426 -6.88 15.66 0.52
C ASN A 426 -7.22 17.12 0.87
N HIS A 427 -7.71 17.38 2.08
CA HIS A 427 -7.94 18.73 2.61
C HIS A 427 -6.79 19.23 3.51
N LEU A 428 -5.87 18.34 3.91
CA LEU A 428 -4.65 18.69 4.64
C LEU A 428 -3.42 18.15 3.91
N SER A 429 -2.32 18.92 3.95
CA SER A 429 -1.01 18.46 3.52
C SER A 429 -0.46 17.41 4.49
N TYR A 430 0.62 16.72 4.09
CA TYR A 430 1.29 15.75 4.97
C TYR A 430 1.92 16.46 6.17
N GLU A 431 2.55 17.62 5.94
CA GLU A 431 3.17 18.45 6.97
C GLU A 431 2.12 18.99 7.97
N ASP A 432 1.00 19.54 7.48
CA ASP A 432 -0.07 20.03 8.36
C ASP A 432 -0.73 18.89 9.14
N TYR A 433 -0.85 17.70 8.52
CA TYR A 433 -1.37 16.53 9.21
C TYR A 433 -0.43 16.09 10.34
N ILE A 434 0.89 16.07 10.12
CA ILE A 434 1.88 15.77 11.16
C ILE A 434 1.74 16.74 12.32
N ALA A 435 1.69 18.05 12.06
CA ALA A 435 1.55 19.06 13.11
C ALA A 435 0.31 18.77 13.97
N LYS A 436 -0.85 18.52 13.34
CA LYS A 436 -2.13 18.31 14.03
C LYS A 436 -2.23 17.01 14.84
N ILE A 437 -1.44 15.97 14.53
CA ILE A 437 -1.47 14.70 15.29
C ILE A 437 -0.38 14.62 16.36
N GLN A 438 0.53 15.59 16.39
CA GLN A 438 1.56 15.71 17.41
C GLN A 438 1.14 16.63 18.57
N ASP A 439 0.36 17.66 18.25
CA ASP A 439 -0.41 18.48 19.20
C ASP A 439 -1.35 17.61 20.07
#